data_AF-A0A846QQ32-F1
#
_entry.id   AF-A0A846QQ32-F1
#
_cell.length_a   1.000
_cell.length_b   1.000
_cell.length_c   1.000
_cell.angle_alpha   90.00
_cell.angle_beta   90.00
_cell.angle_gamma   90.00
#
_symmetry.space_group_name_H-M   'P 1'
#
loop_
_entity.id
_entity.type
_entity.pdbx_description
1 polymer ?
#
loop_
_entity_poly.entity_id
_entity_poly.type
_entity_poly.pdbx_seq_one_letter_code
_entity_poly.pdbx_strand_id
1 'polypeptide(L)'
;MNFVVVCVVMLAGAIAFSLYVRGARARYIARIQTLRLQARRKETELGDVRNDLAVRRENVRLLEKQLEKLRWEGERERRAAEEAASNVEKTPLSVLQSMGRITAEDLARAEEFRTRSGSESTIEEILVLLEIVSPEEVHSAKVAARKG
;
A
#
# COMPACT_ATOMS: atom_id res chain seq x y z
N MET A 1 97.32 10.34 2.07
CA MET A 1 96.55 9.13 2.41
C MET A 1 95.13 9.46 2.91
N ASN A 2 94.96 10.42 3.83
CA ASN A 2 93.65 10.77 4.40
C ASN A 2 92.59 11.24 3.39
N PHE A 3 92.97 11.97 2.34
CA PHE A 3 92.02 12.48 1.34
C PHE A 3 91.32 11.38 0.52
N VAL A 4 92.07 10.35 0.13
CA VAL A 4 91.54 9.21 -0.64
C VAL A 4 90.51 8.43 0.18
N VAL A 5 90.78 8.25 1.47
CA VAL A 5 89.85 7.56 2.39
C VAL A 5 88.54 8.33 2.54
N VAL A 6 88.60 9.66 2.67
CA VAL A 6 87.39 10.51 2.74
C VAL A 6 86.56 10.43 1.46
N CYS A 7 87.21 10.45 0.28
CA CYS A 7 86.51 10.31 -1.00
C CYS A 7 85.81 8.96 -1.15
N VAL A 8 86.45 7.85 -0.74
CA VAL A 8 85.84 6.51 -0.82
C VAL A 8 84.63 6.39 0.11
N VAL A 9 84.72 6.95 1.33
CA VAL A 9 83.60 6.95 2.29
C VAL A 9 82.42 7.78 1.77
N MET A 10 82.69 8.96 1.20
CA MET A 10 81.66 9.80 0.57
C MET A 10 80.98 9.08 -0.61
N LEU A 11 81.76 8.39 -1.45
CA LEU A 11 81.23 7.68 -2.61
C LEU A 11 80.37 6.47 -2.21
N ALA A 12 80.79 5.72 -1.20
CA ALA A 12 80.00 4.64 -0.61
C ALA A 12 78.68 5.17 0.00
N GLY A 13 78.74 6.30 0.71
CA GLY A 13 77.56 6.97 1.27
C GLY A 13 76.57 7.42 0.18
N ALA A 14 77.07 8.01 -0.91
CA ALA A 14 76.25 8.43 -2.04
C ALA A 14 75.56 7.25 -2.75
N ILE A 15 76.25 6.11 -2.89
CA ILE A 15 75.68 4.89 -3.47
C ILE A 15 74.58 4.33 -2.57
N ALA A 16 74.84 4.21 -1.26
CA ALA A 16 73.86 3.71 -0.28
C ALA A 16 72.61 4.60 -0.23
N PHE A 17 72.80 5.94 -0.23
CA PHE A 17 71.69 6.90 -0.26
C PHE A 17 70.88 6.80 -1.56
N SER A 18 71.54 6.66 -2.71
CA SER A 18 70.88 6.47 -4.01
C SER A 18 70.01 5.22 -4.06
N LEU A 19 70.51 4.09 -3.52
CA LEU A 19 69.76 2.84 -3.41
C LEU A 19 68.55 2.99 -2.48
N TYR A 20 68.73 3.67 -1.34
CA TYR A 20 67.65 3.95 -0.39
C TYR A 20 66.53 4.80 -1.02
N VAL A 21 66.89 5.90 -1.69
CA VAL A 21 65.93 6.80 -2.36
C VAL A 21 65.20 6.08 -3.50
N ARG A 22 65.89 5.25 -4.27
CA ARG A 22 65.26 4.42 -5.32
C ARG A 22 64.26 3.43 -4.74
N GLY A 23 64.61 2.75 -3.64
CA GLY A 23 63.71 1.82 -2.95
C GLY A 23 62.49 2.51 -2.34
N ALA A 24 62.68 3.69 -1.73
CA ALA A 24 61.57 4.52 -1.26
C ALA A 24 60.65 4.94 -2.42
N ARG A 25 61.22 5.46 -3.52
CA ARG A 25 60.46 5.89 -4.69
C ARG A 25 59.66 4.75 -5.31
N ALA A 26 60.23 3.56 -5.43
CA ALA A 26 59.52 2.38 -5.94
C ALA A 26 58.31 2.01 -5.08
N ARG A 27 58.47 2.04 -3.74
CA ARG A 27 57.36 1.79 -2.79
C ARG A 27 56.27 2.84 -2.89
N TYR A 28 56.63 4.12 -3.00
CA TYR A 28 55.66 5.19 -3.20
C TYR A 28 54.90 5.06 -4.52
N ILE A 29 55.60 4.74 -5.62
CA ILE A 29 54.96 4.51 -6.93
C ILE A 29 53.98 3.34 -6.85
N ALA A 30 54.39 2.22 -6.25
CA ALA A 30 53.52 1.07 -6.06
C ALA A 30 52.29 1.45 -5.22
N ARG A 31 52.47 2.20 -4.13
CA ARG A 31 51.36 2.65 -3.29
C ARG A 31 50.40 3.57 -4.04
N ILE A 32 50.92 4.53 -4.81
CA ILE A 32 50.10 5.43 -5.64
C ILE A 32 49.29 4.62 -6.67
N GLN A 33 49.91 3.63 -7.32
CA GLN A 33 49.20 2.76 -8.27
C GLN A 33 48.09 1.96 -7.58
N THR A 34 48.34 1.39 -6.41
CA THR A 34 47.30 0.66 -5.66
C THR A 34 46.13 1.58 -5.25
N LEU A 35 46.43 2.80 -4.80
CA LEU A 35 45.41 3.78 -4.44
C LEU A 35 44.60 4.23 -5.66
N ARG A 36 45.24 4.43 -6.81
CA ARG A 36 44.54 4.73 -8.08
C ARG A 36 43.60 3.61 -8.50
N LEU A 37 44.01 2.35 -8.35
CA LEU A 37 43.15 1.20 -8.65
C LEU A 37 41.96 1.12 -7.68
N GLN A 38 42.19 1.36 -6.38
CA GLN A 38 41.12 1.42 -5.39
C GLN A 38 40.15 2.56 -5.68
N ALA A 39 40.65 3.75 -6.05
CA ALA A 39 39.82 4.89 -6.42
C ALA A 39 38.93 4.57 -7.63
N ARG A 40 39.49 3.97 -8.69
CA ARG A 40 38.70 3.55 -9.87
C ARG A 40 37.61 2.54 -9.51
N ARG A 41 37.90 1.55 -8.65
CA ARG A 41 36.89 0.60 -8.18
C ARG A 41 35.78 1.30 -7.40
N LYS A 42 36.12 2.27 -6.57
CA LYS A 42 35.13 3.08 -5.85
C LYS A 42 34.29 3.96 -6.77
N GLU A 43 34.88 4.50 -7.84
CA GLU A 43 34.13 5.23 -8.87
C GLU A 43 33.13 4.32 -9.59
N THR A 44 33.51 3.09 -9.93
CA THR A 44 32.59 2.12 -10.55
C THR A 44 31.47 1.73 -9.59
N GLU A 45 31.80 1.39 -8.33
CA GLU A 45 30.80 1.07 -7.30
C GLU A 45 29.82 2.23 -7.08
N LEU A 46 30.31 3.48 -7.08
CA LEU A 46 29.45 4.66 -6.99
C LEU A 46 28.54 4.83 -8.22
N GLY A 47 29.02 4.47 -9.40
CA GLY A 47 28.22 4.43 -10.62
C GLY A 47 27.06 3.44 -10.50
N ASP A 48 27.35 2.23 -10.05
CA ASP A 48 26.35 1.17 -9.86
C ASP A 48 25.29 1.58 -8.82
N VAL A 49 25.73 2.11 -7.67
CA VAL A 49 24.82 2.60 -6.63
C VAL A 49 23.93 3.75 -7.14
N ARG A 50 24.46 4.65 -7.98
CA ARG A 50 23.67 5.72 -8.60
C ARG A 50 22.61 5.17 -9.55
N ASN A 51 22.97 4.16 -10.36
CA ASN A 51 22.03 3.51 -11.27
C ASN A 51 20.92 2.79 -10.50
N ASP A 52 21.27 2.02 -9.47
CA ASP A 52 20.32 1.34 -8.58
C ASP A 52 19.36 2.33 -7.93
N LEU A 53 19.88 3.48 -7.49
CA LEU A 53 19.07 4.52 -6.88
C LEU A 53 18.11 5.17 -7.88
N ALA A 54 18.53 5.35 -9.14
CA ALA A 54 17.65 5.84 -10.20
C ALA A 54 16.51 4.86 -10.49
N VAL A 55 16.82 3.56 -10.60
CA VAL A 55 15.81 2.50 -10.82
C VAL A 55 14.83 2.45 -9.65
N ARG A 56 15.33 2.47 -8.40
CA ARG A 56 14.48 2.46 -7.21
C ARG A 56 13.57 3.69 -7.14
N ARG A 57 14.07 4.87 -7.50
CA ARG A 57 13.24 6.10 -7.55
C ARG A 57 12.10 5.97 -8.56
N GLU A 58 12.36 5.38 -9.72
CA GLU A 58 11.32 5.18 -10.72
C GLU A 58 10.29 4.15 -10.26
N ASN A 59 10.73 3.06 -9.62
CA ASN A 59 9.82 2.09 -9.02
C ASN A 59 8.93 2.71 -7.93
N VAL A 60 9.49 3.59 -7.08
CA VAL A 60 8.70 4.32 -6.07
C VAL A 60 7.63 5.18 -6.73
N ARG A 61 7.97 5.95 -7.78
CA ARG A 61 6.98 6.75 -8.52
C ARG A 61 5.87 5.90 -9.14
N LEU A 62 6.21 4.72 -9.67
CA LEU A 62 5.22 3.81 -10.22
C LEU A 62 4.26 3.31 -9.14
N LEU A 63 4.80 2.91 -7.99
CA LEU A 63 4.01 2.47 -6.83
C LEU A 63 3.12 3.58 -6.27
N GLU A 64 3.61 4.82 -6.22
CA GLU A 64 2.82 5.98 -5.82
C GLU A 64 1.61 6.19 -6.74
N LYS A 65 1.81 6.11 -8.06
CA LYS A 65 0.71 6.19 -9.04
C LYS A 65 -0.30 5.05 -8.88
N GLN A 66 0.18 3.83 -8.63
CA GLN A 66 -0.70 2.68 -8.39
C GLN A 66 -1.51 2.85 -7.10
N LEU A 67 -0.89 3.34 -6.02
CA LEU A 67 -1.58 3.65 -4.77
C LEU A 67 -2.64 4.72 -4.94
N GLU A 68 -2.34 5.78 -5.70
CA GLU A 68 -3.32 6.83 -6.00
C GLU A 68 -4.53 6.27 -6.77
N LYS A 69 -4.27 5.43 -7.78
CA LYS A 69 -5.34 4.76 -8.53
C LYS A 69 -6.20 3.87 -7.63
N LEU A 70 -5.59 3.05 -6.78
CA LEU A 70 -6.31 2.18 -5.83
C LEU A 70 -7.13 2.98 -4.82
N ARG A 71 -6.62 4.13 -4.36
CA ARG A 71 -7.38 5.03 -3.48
C ARG A 71 -8.61 5.59 -4.20
N TRP A 72 -8.44 6.04 -5.44
CA TRP A 72 -9.55 6.56 -6.24
C TRP A 72 -10.61 5.48 -6.51
N GLU A 73 -10.19 4.27 -6.85
CA GLU A 73 -11.09 3.11 -7.05
C GLU A 73 -11.82 2.75 -5.75
N GLY A 74 -11.11 2.69 -4.62
CA GLY A 74 -11.71 2.41 -3.32
C GLY A 74 -12.69 3.49 -2.85
N GLU A 75 -12.39 4.77 -3.07
CA GLU A 75 -13.35 5.85 -2.81
C GLU A 75 -14.59 5.75 -3.70
N ARG A 76 -14.41 5.38 -4.97
CA ARG A 76 -15.53 5.20 -5.90
C ARG A 76 -16.42 4.03 -5.48
N GLU A 77 -15.84 2.89 -5.10
CA GLU A 77 -16.60 1.75 -4.59
C GLU A 77 -17.31 2.08 -3.29
N ARG A 78 -16.65 2.82 -2.38
CA ARG A 78 -17.27 3.28 -1.15
C ARG A 78 -18.46 4.18 -1.41
N ARG A 79 -18.35 5.15 -2.32
CA ARG A 79 -19.47 6.01 -2.72
C ARG A 79 -20.58 5.21 -3.37
N ALA A 80 -20.26 4.27 -4.25
CA ALA A 80 -21.26 3.39 -4.86
C ALA A 80 -21.99 2.54 -3.81
N ALA A 81 -21.29 2.06 -2.77
CA ALA A 81 -21.90 1.34 -1.66
C ALA A 81 -22.77 2.23 -0.77
N GLU A 82 -22.33 3.46 -0.48
CA GLU A 82 -23.11 4.46 0.27
C GLU A 82 -24.36 4.89 -0.51
N GLU A 83 -24.26 5.12 -1.82
CA GLU A 83 -25.39 5.39 -2.71
C GLU A 83 -26.35 4.19 -2.80
N ALA A 84 -25.82 2.98 -2.93
CA ALA A 84 -26.64 1.76 -2.91
C ALA A 84 -27.38 1.60 -1.58
N ALA A 85 -26.71 1.87 -0.45
CA ALA A 85 -27.32 1.83 0.88
C ALA A 85 -28.38 2.93 1.08
N SER A 86 -28.15 4.12 0.51
CA SER A 86 -29.08 5.26 0.57
C SER A 86 -30.31 5.08 -0.33
N ASN A 87 -30.20 4.32 -1.42
CA ASN A 87 -31.28 4.10 -2.38
C ASN A 87 -32.20 2.91 -2.03
N VAL A 88 -31.92 2.19 -0.94
CA VAL A 88 -32.89 1.21 -0.40
C VAL A 88 -33.93 1.99 0.40
N GLU A 89 -34.98 2.44 -0.28
CA GLU A 89 -36.18 2.97 0.36
C GLU A 89 -36.72 1.90 1.33
N LYS A 90 -36.56 2.14 2.64
CA LYS A 90 -36.92 1.16 3.66
C LYS A 90 -38.43 1.14 3.80
N THR A 91 -39.12 0.30 3.04
CA THR A 91 -40.54 0.04 3.26
C THR A 91 -40.73 -0.69 4.60
N PRO A 92 -41.88 -0.52 5.30
CA PRO A 92 -42.15 -1.24 6.54
C PRO A 92 -42.01 -2.76 6.39
N LEU A 93 -42.36 -3.29 5.22
CA LEU A 93 -42.19 -4.71 4.89
C LEU A 93 -40.72 -5.14 4.81
N SER A 94 -39.84 -4.34 4.20
CA SER A 94 -38.41 -4.66 4.13
C SER A 94 -37.73 -4.58 5.51
N VAL A 95 -38.19 -3.66 6.36
CA VAL A 95 -37.78 -3.60 7.77
C VAL A 95 -38.23 -4.84 8.53
N LEU A 96 -39.48 -5.27 8.41
CA LEU A 96 -39.97 -6.49 9.06
C LEU A 96 -39.23 -7.75 8.58
N GLN A 97 -38.88 -7.84 7.29
CA GLN A 97 -38.05 -8.93 6.75
C GLN A 97 -36.62 -8.91 7.32
N SER A 98 -35.96 -7.75 7.34
CA SER A 98 -34.60 -7.62 7.88
C SER A 98 -34.52 -7.88 9.39
N MET A 99 -35.61 -7.65 10.13
CA MET A 99 -35.73 -8.02 11.54
C MET A 99 -36.03 -9.52 11.76
N GLY A 100 -36.23 -10.29 10.68
CA GLY A 100 -36.58 -11.71 10.74
C GLY A 100 -38.00 -11.96 11.28
N ARG A 101 -38.88 -10.95 11.24
CA ARG A 101 -40.27 -11.05 11.74
C ARG A 101 -41.22 -11.64 10.72
N ILE A 102 -40.91 -11.48 9.43
CA ILE A 102 -41.66 -12.08 8.33
C ILE A 102 -40.69 -12.72 7.34
N THR A 103 -41.13 -13.83 6.75
CA THR A 103 -40.43 -14.54 5.67
C THR A 103 -41.05 -14.21 4.31
N ALA A 104 -40.40 -14.66 3.23
CA ALA A 104 -40.98 -14.55 1.88
C ALA A 104 -42.30 -15.34 1.74
N GLU A 105 -42.44 -16.44 2.48
CA GLU A 105 -43.65 -17.29 2.48
C GLU A 105 -44.81 -16.62 3.22
N ASP A 106 -44.54 -15.84 4.26
CA ASP A 106 -45.54 -15.04 4.97
C ASP A 106 -46.14 -13.95 4.09
N LEU A 107 -45.30 -13.27 3.30
CA LEU A 107 -45.75 -12.29 2.32
C LEU A 107 -46.60 -12.91 1.21
N ALA A 108 -46.19 -14.08 0.71
CA ALA A 108 -46.97 -14.81 -0.29
C ALA A 108 -48.35 -15.20 0.25
N ARG A 109 -48.43 -15.66 1.51
CA ARG A 109 -49.70 -15.96 2.18
C ARG A 109 -50.58 -14.72 2.38
N ALA A 110 -49.99 -13.60 2.77
CA ALA A 110 -50.73 -12.34 2.91
C ALA A 110 -51.31 -11.86 1.56
N GLU A 111 -50.56 -12.03 0.47
CA GLU A 111 -51.02 -11.69 -0.88
C GLU A 111 -52.11 -12.62 -1.40
N GLU A 112 -51.96 -13.92 -1.15
CA GLU A 112 -52.98 -14.91 -1.47
C GLU A 112 -54.27 -14.63 -0.70
N PHE A 113 -54.17 -14.23 0.57
CA PHE A 113 -55.32 -13.82 1.36
C PHE A 113 -55.99 -12.57 0.76
N ARG A 114 -55.21 -11.53 0.42
CA ARG A 114 -55.74 -10.28 -0.17
C ARG A 114 -56.52 -10.54 -1.46
N THR A 115 -55.94 -11.33 -2.35
CA THR A 115 -56.53 -11.67 -3.66
C THR A 115 -57.79 -12.53 -3.51
N ARG A 116 -57.80 -13.48 -2.56
CA ARG A 116 -58.96 -14.33 -2.30
C ARG A 116 -60.10 -13.60 -1.59
N SER A 117 -59.77 -12.70 -0.65
CA SER A 117 -60.76 -11.98 0.15
C SER A 117 -61.28 -10.71 -0.54
N GLY A 118 -60.60 -10.24 -1.59
CA GLY A 118 -60.89 -8.96 -2.23
C GLY A 118 -60.72 -7.76 -1.28
N SER A 119 -59.85 -7.88 -0.28
CA SER A 119 -59.68 -6.83 0.73
C SER A 119 -58.90 -5.65 0.17
N GLU A 120 -59.36 -4.43 0.47
CA GLU A 120 -58.61 -3.19 0.22
C GLU A 120 -57.53 -2.91 1.28
N SER A 121 -57.43 -3.78 2.30
CA SER A 121 -56.39 -3.66 3.34
C SER A 121 -54.98 -3.76 2.77
N THR A 122 -54.08 -3.02 3.41
CA THR A 122 -52.65 -3.07 3.12
C THR A 122 -52.05 -4.43 3.53
N ILE A 123 -50.93 -4.83 2.92
CA ILE A 123 -50.28 -6.11 3.25
C ILE A 123 -49.87 -6.15 4.73
N GLU A 124 -49.46 -5.02 5.30
CA GLU A 124 -49.15 -4.89 6.72
C GLU A 124 -50.35 -5.19 7.62
N GLU A 125 -51.54 -4.72 7.25
CA GLU A 125 -52.78 -5.01 7.99
C GLU A 125 -53.19 -6.47 7.86
N ILE A 126 -52.98 -7.06 6.68
CA ILE A 126 -53.25 -8.48 6.44
C ILE A 126 -52.30 -9.37 7.24
N LEU A 127 -51.02 -8.99 7.36
CA LEU A 127 -50.05 -9.70 8.21
C LEU A 127 -50.46 -9.68 9.69
N VAL A 128 -51.08 -8.59 10.16
CA VAL A 128 -51.65 -8.51 11.52
C VAL A 128 -52.90 -9.37 11.64
N LEU A 129 -53.79 -9.35 10.64
CA LEU A 129 -55.01 -10.17 10.62
C LEU A 129 -54.70 -11.68 10.60
N LEU A 130 -53.60 -12.07 9.96
CA LEU A 130 -53.12 -13.45 9.94
C LEU A 130 -52.32 -13.84 11.20
N GLU A 131 -52.23 -12.95 12.19
CA GLU A 131 -51.46 -13.13 13.44
C GLU A 131 -49.98 -13.45 13.21
N ILE A 132 -49.44 -13.10 12.03
CA ILE A 132 -48.02 -13.30 11.69
C ILE A 132 -47.16 -12.25 12.37
N VAL A 133 -47.67 -11.02 12.49
CA VAL A 133 -46.96 -9.88 13.06
C VAL A 133 -47.88 -9.11 14.00
N SER A 134 -47.35 -8.61 15.11
CA SER A 134 -48.11 -7.77 16.03
C SER A 134 -48.27 -6.32 15.52
N PRO A 135 -49.32 -5.60 15.94
CA PRO A 135 -49.49 -4.18 15.60
C PRO A 135 -48.31 -3.30 16.05
N GLU A 136 -47.69 -3.65 17.18
CA GLU A 136 -46.53 -2.94 17.74
C GLU A 136 -45.27 -3.11 16.88
N GLU A 137 -45.05 -4.30 16.32
CA GLU A 137 -43.95 -4.58 15.40
C GLU A 137 -44.13 -3.83 14.07
N VAL A 138 -45.36 -3.78 13.54
CA VAL A 138 -45.68 -2.98 12.34
C VAL A 138 -45.46 -1.49 12.60
N HIS A 139 -45.87 -0.99 13.77
CA HIS A 139 -45.65 0.40 14.15
C HIS A 139 -44.15 0.72 14.26
N SER A 140 -43.39 -0.16 14.93
CA SER A 140 -41.93 -0.04 15.08
C SER A 140 -41.22 -0.05 13.73
N ALA A 141 -41.64 -0.93 12.82
CA ALA A 141 -41.13 -0.99 11.46
C ALA A 141 -41.46 0.28 10.66
N LYS A 142 -42.67 0.83 10.78
CA LYS A 142 -43.06 2.11 10.17
C LYS A 142 -42.23 3.28 10.69
N VAL A 143 -41.90 3.30 11.99
CA VAL A 143 -41.04 4.34 12.58
C VAL A 143 -39.59 4.20 12.10
N ALA A 144 -39.07 2.97 12.02
CA ALA A 144 -37.73 2.69 11.52
C ALA A 144 -37.58 2.99 10.02
N ALA A 145 -38.61 2.68 9.22
CA ALA A 145 -38.73 3.02 7.81
C ALA A 145 -38.68 4.53 7.54
N ARG A 146 -39.28 5.35 8.41
CA ARG A 146 -39.29 6.82 8.28
C ARG A 146 -37.99 7.51 8.72
N LYS A 147 -37.13 6.81 9.47
CA LYS A 147 -35.88 7.36 10.02
C LYS A 147 -34.63 6.97 9.23
N GLY A 148 -34.75 5.96 8.36
CA GLY A 148 -33.68 5.54 7.45
C GLY A 148 -33.81 6.23 6.11
#